data_AF-A0A4Y7PV23-F1
#
_entry.id   AF-A0A4Y7PV23-F1
#
_cell.length_a   1.000
_cell.length_b   1.000
_cell.length_c   1.000
_cell.angle_alpha   90.00
_cell.angle_beta   90.00
_cell.angle_gamma   90.00
#
_symmetry.space_group_name_H-M   'P 1'
#
loop_
_entity.id
_entity.type
_entity.pdbx_description
1 polymer ?
#
loop_
_entity_poly.entity_id
_entity_poly.type
_entity_poly.pdbx_seq_one_letter_code
_entity_poly.pdbx_strand_id
1 'polypeptide(L)'
;MGGAAVVIIGYEVNNSAMDAYIEQHKQNLNLDPKTKSIRNASYIDYRKLLRHFEEVTSTQITLAHIDGPTGNSTYYYLCCFTDSTYNFMWNCEDVMKRVVPEKFTEVIAPLGTDHIVKRVFASCGVLFSFDVDGNAV
;
A
#
# COMPACT_ATOMS: atom_id res chain seq x y z
N MET A 1 -0.81 -2.33 18.88
CA MET A 1 -2.02 -2.53 18.06
C MET A 1 -1.86 -3.87 17.38
N GLY A 2 -2.87 -4.74 17.39
CA GLY A 2 -2.75 -6.10 16.84
C GLY A 2 -2.86 -6.07 15.31
N GLY A 3 -1.79 -6.43 14.61
CA GLY A 3 -1.82 -6.75 13.19
C GLY A 3 -2.02 -8.26 12.96
N ALA A 4 -2.31 -8.64 11.73
CA ALA A 4 -2.45 -10.04 11.32
C ALA A 4 -1.25 -10.47 10.46
N ALA A 5 -1.05 -11.77 10.32
CA ALA A 5 -0.13 -12.28 9.30
C ALA A 5 -0.69 -11.94 7.91
N VAL A 6 0.16 -11.41 7.04
CA VAL A 6 -0.24 -10.96 5.71
C VAL A 6 0.77 -11.38 4.65
N VAL A 7 0.26 -11.64 3.46
CA VAL A 7 1.05 -11.73 2.23
C VAL A 7 0.75 -10.51 1.40
N ILE A 8 1.79 -9.84 0.91
CA ILE A 8 1.65 -8.67 0.04
C ILE A 8 2.51 -8.81 -1.21
N ILE A 9 2.02 -8.25 -2.32
CA ILE A 9 2.80 -8.03 -3.53
C ILE A 9 2.63 -6.58 -3.94
N GLY A 10 3.74 -5.83 -3.91
CA GLY A 10 3.70 -4.38 -4.04
C GLY A 10 5.07 -3.75 -4.07
N TYR A 11 5.10 -2.43 -3.90
CA TYR A 11 6.33 -1.65 -3.79
C TYR A 11 6.44 -1.06 -2.40
N GLU A 12 7.64 -1.16 -1.82
CA GLU A 12 7.96 -0.40 -0.61
C GLU A 12 8.01 1.08 -0.96
N VAL A 13 7.27 1.89 -0.20
CA VAL A 13 7.11 3.31 -0.46
C VAL A 13 8.22 4.11 0.19
N ASN A 14 8.84 4.99 -0.60
CA ASN A 14 9.69 6.04 -0.07
C ASN A 14 8.81 7.14 0.53
N ASN A 15 8.86 7.29 1.86
CA ASN A 15 8.05 8.29 2.57
C ASN A 15 8.24 9.70 2.00
N SER A 16 9.46 10.10 1.64
CA SER A 16 9.72 11.44 1.10
C SER A 16 9.11 11.62 -0.30
N ALA A 17 9.15 10.60 -1.16
CA ALA A 17 8.52 10.65 -2.47
C ALA A 17 6.98 10.69 -2.35
N MET A 18 6.43 9.93 -1.40
CA MET A 18 4.99 9.93 -1.12
C MET A 18 4.51 11.26 -0.54
N ASP A 19 5.27 11.84 0.38
CA ASP A 19 4.95 13.14 0.97
C ASP A 19 4.98 14.25 -0.11
N ALA A 20 5.97 14.21 -1.01
CA ALA A 20 6.02 15.11 -2.16
C ALA A 20 4.82 14.92 -3.10
N TYR A 21 4.43 13.66 -3.36
CA TYR A 21 3.26 13.34 -4.19
C TYR A 21 1.96 13.87 -3.56
N ILE A 22 1.77 13.64 -2.26
CA ILE A 22 0.64 14.12 -1.48
C ILE A 22 0.54 15.65 -1.56
N GLU A 23 1.65 16.36 -1.35
CA GLU A 23 1.66 17.82 -1.41
C GLU A 23 1.37 18.34 -2.84
N GLN A 24 1.92 17.70 -3.87
CA GLN A 24 1.66 18.06 -5.27
C GLN A 24 0.19 17.84 -5.67
N HIS A 25 -0.45 16.77 -5.18
CA HIS A 25 -1.80 16.38 -5.58
C HIS A 25 -2.87 16.73 -4.54
N LYS A 26 -2.51 17.42 -3.46
CA LYS A 26 -3.38 17.70 -2.31
C LYS A 26 -4.71 18.34 -2.67
N GLN A 27 -4.66 19.32 -3.58
CA GLN A 27 -5.84 20.05 -4.06
C GLN A 27 -6.74 19.15 -4.91
N ASN A 28 -6.15 18.30 -5.76
CA ASN A 28 -6.89 17.37 -6.61
C ASN A 28 -7.53 16.24 -5.79
N LEU A 29 -6.81 15.77 -4.77
CA LEU A 29 -7.24 14.71 -3.86
C LEU A 29 -8.22 15.20 -2.78
N ASN A 30 -8.42 16.52 -2.63
CA ASN A 30 -9.20 17.13 -1.55
C ASN A 30 -8.79 16.62 -0.15
N LEU A 31 -7.49 16.43 0.11
CA LEU A 31 -6.98 15.95 1.40
C LEU A 31 -7.07 17.03 2.48
N ASP A 32 -7.07 16.62 3.76
CA ASP A 32 -7.02 17.60 4.86
C ASP A 32 -5.76 18.50 4.72
N PRO A 33 -5.89 19.83 4.85
CA PRO A 33 -4.74 20.76 4.82
C PRO A 33 -3.60 20.37 5.77
N LYS A 34 -3.90 19.68 6.88
CA LYS A 34 -2.93 19.21 7.87
C LYS A 34 -2.21 17.93 7.46
N THR A 35 -2.74 17.18 6.49
CA THR A 35 -2.12 15.95 5.99
C THR A 35 -0.92 16.31 5.13
N LYS A 36 0.27 16.20 5.73
CA LYS A 36 1.56 16.50 5.08
C LYS A 36 2.37 15.25 4.77
N SER A 37 1.97 14.11 5.32
CA SER A 37 2.69 12.87 5.18
C SER A 37 1.77 11.68 5.27
N ILE A 38 2.13 10.60 4.58
CA ILE A 38 1.43 9.32 4.68
C ILE A 38 1.38 8.81 6.13
N ARG A 39 2.40 9.07 6.95
CA ARG A 39 2.44 8.63 8.36
C ARG A 39 1.41 9.32 9.25
N ASN A 40 0.99 10.52 8.87
CA ASN A 40 0.04 11.34 9.61
C ASN A 40 -1.33 11.38 8.93
N ALA A 41 -1.50 10.64 7.83
CA ALA A 41 -2.73 10.64 7.06
C ALA A 41 -3.84 9.97 7.87
N SER A 42 -5.02 10.57 7.83
CA SER A 42 -6.22 9.99 8.42
C SER A 42 -6.74 8.85 7.55
N TYR A 43 -7.66 8.05 8.11
CA TYR A 43 -8.36 7.01 7.35
C TYR A 43 -9.04 7.53 6.08
N ILE A 44 -9.61 8.74 6.15
CA ILE A 44 -10.26 9.40 5.02
C ILE A 44 -9.23 9.81 3.95
N ASP A 45 -8.03 10.20 4.36
CA ASP A 45 -6.96 10.58 3.44
C ASP A 45 -6.39 9.37 2.71
N TYR A 46 -6.20 8.24 3.42
CA TYR A 46 -5.82 6.98 2.77
C TYR A 46 -6.85 6.55 1.73
N ARG A 47 -8.14 6.63 2.06
CA ARG A 47 -9.23 6.32 1.12
C ARG A 47 -9.11 7.12 -0.17
N LYS A 48 -8.93 8.45 -0.05
CA LYS A 48 -8.83 9.36 -1.21
C LYS A 48 -7.58 9.07 -2.05
N LEU A 49 -6.44 8.86 -1.38
CA LEU A 49 -5.16 8.57 -2.03
C LEU A 49 -5.21 7.23 -2.78
N LEU A 50 -5.69 6.17 -2.12
CA LEU A 50 -5.77 4.84 -2.73
C LEU A 50 -6.72 4.84 -3.91
N ARG A 51 -7.91 5.43 -3.76
CA ARG A 51 -8.87 5.57 -4.86
C ARG A 51 -8.27 6.30 -6.07
N HIS A 52 -7.50 7.36 -5.83
CA HIS A 52 -6.83 8.05 -6.92
C HIS A 52 -5.85 7.13 -7.64
N PHE A 53 -5.02 6.36 -6.92
CA PHE A 53 -4.14 5.40 -7.55
C PHE A 53 -4.91 4.30 -8.30
N GLU A 54 -6.04 3.84 -7.77
CA GLU A 54 -6.89 2.84 -8.45
C GLU A 54 -7.49 3.40 -9.74
N GLU A 55 -7.92 4.67 -9.74
CA GLU A 55 -8.43 5.37 -10.93
C GLU A 55 -7.34 5.49 -12.00
N VAL A 56 -6.10 5.83 -11.61
CA VAL A 56 -4.97 5.97 -12.55
C VAL A 56 -4.50 4.60 -13.07
N THR A 57 -4.41 3.59 -12.21
CA THR A 57 -3.86 2.26 -12.55
C THR A 57 -4.91 1.28 -13.10
N SER A 58 -6.20 1.58 -12.92
CA SER A 58 -7.30 0.63 -13.15
C SER A 58 -7.11 -0.71 -12.40
N THR A 59 -6.44 -0.68 -11.25
CA THR A 59 -6.08 -1.84 -10.43
C THR A 59 -6.46 -1.54 -8.99
N GLN A 60 -6.97 -2.52 -8.25
CA GLN A 60 -7.22 -2.35 -6.81
C GLN A 60 -5.91 -2.16 -6.05
N ILE A 61 -5.85 -1.19 -5.14
CA ILE A 61 -4.63 -0.86 -4.42
C ILE A 61 -4.90 -0.82 -2.92
N THR A 62 -4.12 -1.62 -2.20
CA THR A 62 -4.12 -1.68 -0.75
C THR A 62 -2.86 -1.02 -0.21
N LEU A 63 -3.00 -0.19 0.83
CA LEU A 63 -1.86 0.24 1.64
C LEU A 63 -1.61 -0.79 2.74
N ALA A 64 -0.43 -1.37 2.78
CA ALA A 64 0.00 -2.24 3.87
C ALA A 64 1.00 -1.51 4.76
N HIS A 65 0.73 -1.51 6.05
CA HIS A 65 1.64 -1.07 7.09
C HIS A 65 2.17 -2.32 7.81
N ILE A 66 3.46 -2.61 7.62
CA ILE A 66 4.10 -3.82 8.13
C ILE A 66 5.15 -3.45 9.19
N ASP A 67 5.09 -4.14 10.32
CA ASP A 67 6.10 -4.01 11.36
C ASP A 67 7.39 -4.71 10.92
N GLY A 68 8.51 -4.01 11.08
CA GLY A 68 9.83 -4.52 10.79
C GLY A 68 10.30 -5.56 11.80
N PRO A 69 11.37 -6.31 11.47
CA PRO A 69 11.85 -7.44 12.29
C PRO A 69 12.23 -7.05 13.72
N THR A 70 12.59 -5.79 13.94
CA THR A 70 13.03 -5.24 15.23
C THR A 70 11.93 -4.50 16.00
N GLY A 71 10.69 -4.47 15.48
CA GLY A 71 9.54 -3.77 16.10
C GLY A 71 9.63 -2.24 16.12
N ASN A 72 10.81 -1.68 15.84
CA ASN A 72 11.06 -0.22 15.81
C ASN A 72 11.12 0.35 14.40
N SER A 73 11.08 -0.50 13.38
CA SER A 73 10.99 -0.09 11.97
C SER A 73 9.59 -0.41 11.49
N THR A 74 8.98 0.50 10.74
CA THR A 74 7.71 0.27 10.07
C THR A 74 7.86 0.58 8.59
N TYR A 75 7.25 -0.26 7.77
CA TYR A 75 7.37 -0.21 6.32
C TYR A 75 5.97 -0.04 5.73
N TYR A 76 5.85 0.91 4.81
CA TYR A 76 4.64 1.15 4.05
C TYR A 76 4.79 0.56 2.66
N TYR A 77 3.80 -0.20 2.22
CA TYR A 77 3.77 -0.78 0.89
C TYR A 77 2.47 -0.42 0.20
N LEU A 78 2.57 0.03 -1.04
CA LEU A 78 1.41 0.06 -1.95
C LEU A 78 1.37 -1.28 -2.66
N CYS A 79 0.23 -1.95 -2.58
CA CYS A 79 0.09 -3.36 -2.95
C CYS A 79 -1.03 -3.53 -3.98
N CYS A 80 -0.73 -4.26 -5.05
CA CYS A 80 -1.73 -4.72 -6.03
C CYS A 80 -2.36 -6.06 -5.64
N PHE A 81 -1.77 -6.74 -4.65
CA PHE A 81 -2.29 -7.97 -4.07
C PHE A 81 -1.98 -7.99 -2.58
N THR A 82 -2.99 -8.35 -1.79
CA THR A 82 -2.87 -8.58 -0.35
C THR A 82 -3.75 -9.74 0.08
N ASP A 83 -3.25 -10.55 1.00
CA ASP A 83 -4.03 -11.61 1.62
C ASP A 83 -3.75 -11.64 3.13
N SER A 84 -4.77 -11.35 3.94
CA SER A 84 -4.76 -11.41 5.40
C SER A 84 -5.44 -12.67 5.95
N THR A 85 -6.03 -13.49 5.08
CA THR A 85 -6.68 -14.76 5.46
C THR A 85 -5.66 -15.90 5.59
N TYR A 86 -4.40 -15.53 5.83
CA TYR A 86 -3.22 -16.39 5.78
C TYR A 86 -3.33 -17.61 6.71
N ASN A 87 -3.99 -18.65 6.22
CA ASN A 87 -4.16 -19.96 6.85
C ASN A 87 -3.18 -20.96 6.22
N PHE A 88 -1.92 -20.58 6.02
CA PHE A 88 -0.85 -21.47 5.54
C PHE A 88 -0.99 -22.04 4.11
N MET A 89 -1.88 -21.52 3.25
CA MET A 89 -2.09 -22.08 1.91
C MET A 89 -1.14 -21.56 0.83
N TRP A 90 -0.54 -20.37 1.00
CA TRP A 90 0.36 -19.80 0.00
C TRP A 90 1.78 -20.35 0.17
N ASN A 91 2.23 -21.16 -0.79
CA ASN A 91 3.65 -21.47 -0.90
C ASN A 91 4.39 -20.34 -1.66
N CYS A 92 5.72 -20.30 -1.53
CA CYS A 92 6.53 -19.29 -2.21
C CYS A 92 6.35 -19.30 -3.73
N GLU A 93 6.12 -20.47 -4.35
CA GLU A 93 5.95 -20.55 -5.80
C GLU A 93 4.67 -19.84 -6.27
N ASP A 94 3.57 -20.00 -5.54
CA ASP A 94 2.28 -19.40 -5.90
C ASP A 94 2.34 -17.88 -5.83
N VAL A 95 3.02 -17.34 -4.82
CA VAL A 95 3.27 -15.90 -4.70
C VAL A 95 4.21 -15.39 -5.80
N MET A 96 5.22 -16.18 -6.19
CA MET A 96 6.12 -15.82 -7.28
C MET A 96 5.45 -15.86 -8.67
N LYS A 97 4.46 -16.74 -8.86
CA LYS A 97 3.67 -16.85 -10.11
C LYS A 97 2.63 -15.72 -10.28
N ARG A 98 2.31 -14.98 -9.22
CA ARG A 98 1.40 -13.84 -9.31
C ARG A 98 1.99 -12.74 -10.19
N VAL A 99 1.22 -12.40 -11.21
CA VAL A 99 1.53 -11.32 -12.16
C VAL A 99 1.16 -9.98 -11.54
N VAL A 100 2.08 -9.04 -11.59
CA VAL A 100 1.82 -7.64 -11.22
C VAL A 100 1.28 -6.91 -12.46
N PRO A 101 0.14 -6.19 -12.36
CA PRO A 101 -0.39 -5.43 -13.48
C PRO A 101 0.60 -4.36 -13.97
N GLU A 102 0.82 -4.26 -15.28
CA GLU A 102 1.80 -3.35 -15.88
C GLU A 102 1.53 -1.88 -15.51
N LYS A 103 0.27 -1.45 -15.56
CA LYS A 103 -0.16 -0.10 -15.16
C LYS A 103 0.16 0.22 -13.70
N PHE A 104 0.13 -0.79 -12.82
CA PHE A 104 0.49 -0.60 -11.42
C PHE A 104 1.99 -0.27 -11.29
N THR A 105 2.85 -0.91 -12.08
CA THR A 105 4.27 -0.61 -12.11
C THR A 105 4.55 0.82 -12.58
N GLU A 106 3.87 1.31 -13.62
CA GLU A 106 4.12 2.65 -14.18
C GLU A 106 3.87 3.78 -13.18
N VAL A 107 2.76 3.70 -12.44
CA VAL A 107 2.32 4.77 -11.53
C VAL A 107 3.06 4.73 -10.20
N ILE A 108 3.37 3.52 -9.72
CA ILE A 108 3.95 3.33 -8.39
C ILE A 108 5.49 3.32 -8.42
N ALA A 109 6.11 3.07 -9.58
CA ALA A 109 7.56 3.18 -9.75
C ALA A 109 8.16 4.46 -9.15
N PRO A 110 7.69 5.70 -9.46
CA PRO A 110 8.29 6.92 -8.90
C PRO A 110 8.16 7.05 -7.37
N LEU A 111 7.28 6.27 -6.74
CA LEU A 111 7.01 6.31 -5.31
C LEU A 111 7.82 5.25 -4.53
N GLY A 112 8.39 4.27 -5.23
CA GLY A 112 9.10 3.14 -4.64
C GLY A 112 10.51 3.47 -4.17
N THR A 113 10.98 2.80 -3.11
CA THR A 113 12.35 2.99 -2.58
C THR A 113 13.44 2.48 -3.53
N ASP A 114 13.23 1.33 -4.16
CA ASP A 114 14.21 0.69 -5.05
C ASP A 114 13.62 0.28 -6.41
N HIS A 115 12.37 0.67 -6.68
CA HIS A 115 11.64 0.34 -7.91
C HIS A 115 11.49 -1.17 -8.17
N ILE A 116 11.67 -2.01 -7.14
CA ILE A 116 11.57 -3.46 -7.26
C ILE A 116 10.26 -3.93 -6.60
N VAL A 117 9.53 -4.80 -7.32
CA VAL A 117 8.36 -5.48 -6.74
C VAL A 117 8.82 -6.35 -5.57
N LYS A 118 8.27 -6.07 -4.39
CA LYS A 118 8.44 -6.85 -3.18
C LYS A 118 7.29 -7.85 -3.04
N ARG A 119 7.65 -9.08 -2.71
CA ARG A 119 6.73 -10.16 -2.32
C ARG A 119 7.06 -10.50 -0.89
N VAL A 120 6.22 -10.09 0.05
CA VAL A 120 6.54 -10.11 1.48
C VAL A 120 5.54 -10.99 2.21
N PHE A 121 6.08 -11.87 3.05
CA PHE A 121 5.35 -12.58 4.09
C PHE A 121 5.65 -11.89 5.41
N ALA A 122 4.66 -11.27 6.02
CA ALA A 122 4.80 -10.59 7.30
C ALA A 122 3.96 -11.28 8.36
N SER A 123 4.52 -11.44 9.56
CA SER A 123 3.82 -12.00 10.72
C SER A 123 2.84 -11.00 11.35
N CYS A 124 3.04 -9.70 11.11
CA CYS A 124 2.22 -8.62 11.63
C CYS A 124 2.14 -7.48 10.61
N GLY A 125 0.93 -7.22 10.11
CA GLY A 125 0.64 -6.07 9.26
C GLY A 125 -0.80 -5.59 9.43
N VAL A 126 -1.01 -4.33 9.09
CA VAL A 126 -2.33 -3.69 8.98
C VAL A 126 -2.55 -3.33 7.52
N LEU A 127 -3.68 -3.75 6.97
CA LEU A 127 -4.07 -3.45 5.60
C LEU A 127 -5.15 -2.36 5.61
N PHE A 128 -5.00 -1.39 4.73
CA PHE A 128 -5.99 -0.38 4.44
C PHE A 128 -6.42 -0.56 2.99
N SER A 129 -7.62 -1.10 2.81
CA SER A 129 -8.25 -1.30 1.51
C SER A 129 -9.68 -0.77 1.56
N PHE A 130 -10.19 -0.33 0.42
CA PHE A 130 -11.50 0.30 0.33
C PHE A 130 -12.28 -0.25 -0.85
N ASP A 131 -13.59 -0.43 -0.67
CA ASP A 131 -14.49 -0.77 -1.78
C ASP A 131 -14.81 0.48 -2.64
N VAL A 132 -15.62 0.26 -3.68
CA VAL A 132 -16.06 1.33 -4.61
C VAL A 132 -16.87 2.44 -3.92
N ASP A 133 -17.57 2.10 -2.84
CA ASP A 133 -18.34 3.02 -1.99
C ASP A 133 -17.44 3.67 -0.92
N GLY A 134 -16.18 3.22 -0.84
CA GLY A 134 -15.10 3.59 0.03
C GLY A 134 -15.29 3.21 1.50
N ASN A 135 -15.97 2.10 1.75
CA ASN A 135 -15.96 1.42 3.04
C ASN A 135 -14.69 0.58 3.18
N ALA A 136 -14.27 0.33 4.43
CA ALA A 136 -13.17 -0.57 4.73
C ALA A 136 -13.48 -2.00 4.26
N VAL A 137 -12.50 -2.68 3.67
CA VAL A 137 -12.57 -4.11 3.34
C VAL A 137 -11.40 -4.85 3.98
#